data_AF-A0A9D7W8A1-F1
#
_entry.id   AF-A0A9D7W8A1-F1
#
_cell.length_a   1.000
_cell.length_b   1.000
_cell.length_c   1.000
_cell.angle_alpha   90.00
_cell.angle_beta   90.00
_cell.angle_gamma   90.00
#
_symmetry.space_group_name_H-M   'P 1'
#
loop_
_entity.id
_entity.type
_entity.pdbx_description
1 polymer ?
#
loop_
_entity_poly.entity_id
_entity_poly.type
_entity_poly.pdbx_seq_one_letter_code
_entity_poly.pdbx_strand_id
1 'polypeptide(L)' 'EVGGTAAFLLSDLASGISGQTIYVDAGYCVTGM' A
#
# COMPACT_ATOMS: atom_id res chain seq x y z
N GLU A 1 -7.45 -2.62 -7.32
CA GLU A 1 -6.17 -2.79 -6.60
C GLU A 1 -6.24 -2.51 -5.11
N VAL A 2 -6.89 -1.42 -4.67
CA VAL A 2 -6.95 -0.98 -3.25
C VAL A 2 -7.33 -2.10 -2.27
N GLY A 3 -8.43 -2.83 -2.53
CA GLY A 3 -8.86 -3.92 -1.64
C GLY A 3 -7.87 -5.09 -1.58
N GLY A 4 -7.17 -5.38 -2.67
CA GLY A 4 -6.11 -6.38 -2.71
C GLY A 4 -4.89 -5.96 -1.87
N THR A 5 -4.47 -4.71 -1.98
CA THR A 5 -3.40 -4.15 -1.14
C THR A 5 -3.81 -4.15 0.34
N ALA A 6 -5.06 -3.82 0.66
CA ALA A 6 -5.57 -3.89 2.03
C ALA A 6 -5.55 -5.34 2.57
N ALA A 7 -6.00 -6.30 1.77
CA ALA A 7 -5.95 -7.72 2.14
C ALA A 7 -4.51 -8.22 2.36
N PHE A 8 -3.56 -7.78 1.52
CA PHE A 8 -2.14 -8.05 1.72
C PHE A 8 -1.61 -7.47 3.05
N LEU A 9 -1.90 -6.19 3.34
CA LEU A 9 -1.44 -5.53 4.56
C LEU A 9 -2.02 -6.14 5.84
N LEU A 10 -3.19 -6.76 5.76
CA LEU A 10 -3.82 -7.49 6.88
C LEU A 10 -3.32 -8.94 7.02
N SER A 11 -2.49 -9.42 6.10
CA SER A 11 -1.98 -10.80 6.11
C SER A 11 -0.60 -10.90 6.78
N ASP A 12 -0.20 -12.12 7.15
CA ASP A 12 1.13 -12.40 7.72
C ASP A 12 2.30 -12.05 6.78
N LEU A 13 2.03 -11.97 5.47
CA LEU A 13 3.03 -11.56 4.46
C LEU A 13 3.49 -10.10 4.66
N ALA A 14 2.69 -9.27 5.32
CA ALA A 14 3.03 -7.89 5.63
C ALA A 14 3.56 -7.69 7.07
N SER A 15 3.90 -8.77 7.79
CA SER A 15 4.35 -8.73 9.20
C SER A 15 5.54 -7.81 9.48
N GLY A 16 6.38 -7.53 8.47
CA GLY A 16 7.51 -6.59 8.57
C GLY A 16 7.16 -5.12 8.32
N ILE A 17 5.89 -4.77 8.03
CA ILE A 17 5.48 -3.43 7.63
C ILE A 17 4.68 -2.79 8.77
N SER A 18 5.22 -1.72 9.37
CA SER A 18 4.57 -0.97 10.45
C SER A 18 4.92 0.51 10.35
N GLY A 19 3.99 1.40 10.74
CA GLY A 19 4.18 2.85 10.70
C GLY A 19 4.20 3.48 9.31
N GLN A 20 3.96 2.69 8.25
CA GLN A 20 4.03 3.16 6.86
C GLN A 20 2.67 3.53 6.29
N THR A 21 2.65 4.54 5.42
CA THR A 21 1.50 4.89 4.58
C THR A 21 1.75 4.38 3.16
N ILE A 22 0.89 3.47 2.68
CA ILE A 22 1.01 2.88 1.33
C ILE A 22 0.00 3.55 0.40
N TYR A 23 0.48 4.15 -0.69
CA TYR A 23 -0.35 4.77 -1.71
C TYR A 23 -0.75 3.74 -2.77
N VAL A 24 -2.05 3.70 -3.11
CA VAL A 24 -2.60 2.84 -4.17
C VAL A 24 -3.37 3.73 -5.15
N ASP A 25 -2.63 4.60 -5.83
CA ASP A 25 -3.13 5.69 -6.66
C ASP A 25 -2.54 5.66 -8.09
N ALA A 26 -2.08 4.48 -8.53
CA ALA A 26 -1.38 4.29 -9.80
C ALA A 26 -0.11 5.16 -9.98
N GLY A 27 0.53 5.57 -8.87
CA GLY A 27 1.76 6.35 -8.90
C GLY A 27 1.54 7.85 -9.01
N TYR A 28 0.32 8.33 -8.76
CA TYR A 28 -0.01 9.75 -8.81
C TYR A 28 0.82 10.55 -7.79
N CYS A 29 0.99 10.06 -6.56
CA CYS A 29 1.74 10.77 -5.52
C CYS A 29 3.23 10.99 -5.82
N VAL A 30 3.81 10.24 -6.75
CA VAL A 30 5.22 10.39 -7.19
C VAL A 30 5.35 11.05 -8.56
N THR A 31 4.24 11.17 -9.29
CA THR A 31 4.20 11.84 -10.59
C THR A 31 4.00 13.34 -10.31
N GLY A 32 5.09 14.12 -10.44
CA GLY A 32 5.09 15.56 -10.16
C GLY A 32 4.29 16.37 -11.18
N MET A 33 2.95 16.36 -11.03
CA MET A 33 2.03 17.25 -11.74
C MET A 33 1.98 18.64 -11.10
#